data_AF-A0A380S6Q2-F1
#
_entry.id   AF-A0A380S6Q2-F1
#
_cell.length_a   1.000
_cell.length_b   1.000
_cell.length_c   1.000
_cell.angle_alpha   90.00
_cell.angle_beta   90.00
_cell.angle_gamma   90.00
#
_symmetry.space_group_name_H-M   'P 1'
#
loop_
_entity.id
_entity.type
_entity.pdbx_description
1 polymer ?
#
loop_
_entity_poly.entity_id
_entity_poly.type
_entity_poly.pdbx_seq_one_letter_code
_entity_poly.pdbx_strand_id
1 'polypeptide(L)'
;MIILLLSFLFLSGCDIGSGERVIAGYVGEYGKLVDSRDNKEYSTVVIGDQEWMAENLNYNPEARSYDEKTDDNYSVEGRMYSWEEAREACPEGWHLPTTAEWDELFRYAGEGHSAYESLSRLDGFESFRGTNDFGFSASAAYIVDDYGHLKKDNDRAYYWSFERSSGYGSYVEIGYGKTRSDNRSYSTKAYYHVRCIKGEPSLESSSSKKEDVSSSSAKVSSSSKQSSSSKEQSSSSVESSSSEILSSSSGQIKSSSSAVFVEPSEVKRGSFTDERDGREYRYVQIGNQTWMAENLNYVVDSSFCYNDSLEYCEKYGRLYPWSVAMDSVGLFTTPGNECGNNVICNIETMVRGICPEGWHLPSVAEGEELVVAVDKGAHKGTALMDSVLWDGKISTDPYGFGGRPSGKRLADGTYNWLGVDGSFWLSTESKHRTTYQARIFNYNDEWNGAMGLETDKNRGLAVRCLKD
;
A
#
# COMPACT_ATOMS: atom_id res chain seq x y z
N MET A 1 -7.07 40.46 51.18
CA MET A 1 -8.47 40.66 50.75
C MET A 1 -8.43 40.97 49.25
N ILE A 2 -8.92 40.04 48.43
CA ILE A 2 -9.27 40.15 46.98
C ILE A 2 -8.04 40.28 46.06
N ILE A 3 -7.42 39.22 45.51
CA ILE A 3 -7.83 38.30 44.41
C ILE A 3 -8.58 39.00 43.27
N LEU A 4 -7.89 39.23 42.15
CA LEU A 4 -8.49 39.38 40.83
C LEU A 4 -7.56 38.73 39.79
N LEU A 5 -7.85 37.45 39.52
CA LEU A 5 -7.45 36.71 38.33
C LEU A 5 -8.26 37.26 37.15
N LEU A 6 -7.59 37.81 36.15
CA LEU A 6 -8.19 38.09 34.84
C LEU A 6 -7.57 37.12 33.82
N SER A 7 -8.26 36.00 33.68
CA SER A 7 -8.15 35.03 32.60
C SER A 7 -8.57 35.69 31.28
N PHE A 8 -7.61 35.92 30.38
CA PHE A 8 -7.90 36.20 28.98
C PHE A 8 -7.97 34.88 28.21
N LEU A 9 -9.20 34.40 28.05
CA LEU A 9 -9.60 33.47 26.99
C LEU A 9 -9.52 34.23 25.66
N PHE A 10 -8.50 33.95 24.84
CA PHE A 10 -8.56 34.24 23.41
C PHE A 10 -9.22 33.03 22.73
N LEU A 11 -10.55 33.07 22.64
CA LEU A 11 -11.29 32.42 21.57
C LEU A 11 -11.20 33.35 20.36
N SER A 12 -10.34 33.02 19.41
CA SER A 12 -10.40 33.50 18.02
C SER A 12 -10.33 32.21 17.20
N GLY A 13 -11.45 31.66 16.78
CA GLY A 13 -12.20 32.20 15.65
C GLY A 13 -11.66 31.49 14.41
N CYS A 14 -12.26 30.34 14.07
CA CYS A 14 -11.99 29.64 12.82
C CYS A 14 -12.27 30.59 11.66
N ASP A 15 -11.20 31.09 11.04
CA ASP A 15 -11.26 31.65 9.71
C ASP A 15 -11.07 30.46 8.75
N ILE A 16 -12.18 29.90 8.27
CA ILE A 16 -12.17 28.88 7.22
C ILE A 16 -12.00 29.63 5.89
N GLY A 17 -10.78 30.08 5.66
CA GLY A 17 -10.33 30.67 4.40
C GLY A 17 -9.39 29.70 3.69
N SER A 18 -9.87 29.10 2.60
CA SER A 18 -9.09 28.48 1.51
C SER A 18 -7.80 27.75 1.91
N GLY A 19 -7.90 26.80 2.85
CA GLY A 19 -6.78 25.92 3.16
C GLY A 19 -6.49 25.01 1.98
N GLU A 20 -5.29 25.11 1.42
CA GLU A 20 -4.68 24.04 0.63
C GLU A 20 -4.91 22.72 1.38
N ARG A 21 -5.75 21.86 0.82
CA ARG A 21 -5.92 20.50 1.32
C ARG A 21 -4.60 19.77 1.05
N VAL A 22 -3.72 19.76 2.04
CA VAL A 22 -2.53 18.91 2.01
C VAL A 22 -3.01 17.47 2.04
N ILE A 23 -3.09 16.83 0.88
CA ILE A 23 -3.40 15.41 0.78
C ILE A 23 -2.11 14.67 1.15
N ALA A 24 -2.06 14.10 2.36
CA ALA A 24 -0.91 13.35 2.84
C ALA A 24 -0.60 12.15 1.93
N GLY A 25 0.67 11.73 1.88
CA GLY A 25 1.16 10.58 1.11
C GLY A 25 1.85 10.91 -0.21
N TYR A 26 1.39 11.96 -0.91
CA TYR A 26 1.99 12.35 -2.19
C TYR A 26 3.18 13.31 -1.97
N VAL A 27 4.35 12.95 -2.52
CA VAL A 27 5.56 13.78 -2.50
C VAL A 27 5.76 14.36 -3.91
N GLY A 28 4.91 15.31 -4.28
CA GLY A 28 4.97 16.02 -5.56
C GLY A 28 4.10 17.27 -5.56
N GLU A 29 4.06 17.98 -6.69
CA GLU A 29 3.23 19.18 -6.84
C GLU A 29 1.96 18.83 -7.61
N TYR A 30 0.82 19.26 -7.08
CA TYR A 30 -0.45 19.20 -7.81
C TYR A 30 -0.50 20.31 -8.87
N GLY A 31 -0.95 19.95 -10.06
CA GLY A 31 -1.42 20.88 -11.06
C GLY A 31 -2.81 21.42 -10.71
N LYS A 32 -3.32 22.29 -11.58
CA LYS A 32 -4.60 22.98 -11.37
C LYS A 32 -5.41 23.02 -12.66
N LEU A 33 -6.67 22.63 -12.55
CA LEU A 33 -7.70 22.79 -13.56
C LEU A 33 -8.78 23.74 -13.04
N VAL A 34 -9.14 24.74 -13.82
CA VAL A 34 -10.31 25.59 -13.55
C VAL A 34 -11.38 25.25 -14.59
N ASP A 35 -12.51 24.74 -14.13
CA ASP A 35 -13.65 24.46 -14.99
C ASP A 35 -14.34 25.77 -15.35
N SER A 36 -14.28 26.18 -16.62
CA SER A 36 -14.82 27.46 -17.08
C SER A 36 -16.34 27.55 -17.00
N ARG A 37 -17.03 26.42 -16.81
CA ARG A 37 -18.50 26.35 -16.80
C ARG A 37 -19.08 26.76 -15.45
N ASP A 38 -18.38 26.48 -14.36
CA ASP A 38 -18.81 26.79 -12.98
C ASP A 38 -17.75 27.51 -12.13
N ASN A 39 -16.57 27.78 -12.69
CA ASN A 39 -15.39 28.35 -12.05
C ASN A 39 -14.86 27.52 -10.87
N LYS A 40 -15.20 26.23 -10.81
CA LYS A 40 -14.66 25.33 -9.78
C LYS A 40 -13.23 24.94 -10.13
N GLU A 41 -12.38 24.96 -9.11
CA GLU A 41 -10.98 24.56 -9.22
C GLU A 41 -10.83 23.11 -8.76
N TYR A 42 -10.03 22.34 -9.51
CA TYR A 42 -9.69 20.95 -9.23
C TYR A 42 -8.18 20.78 -9.26
N SER A 43 -7.65 20.01 -8.32
CA SER A 43 -6.26 19.58 -8.34
C SER A 43 -6.05 18.54 -9.45
N THR A 44 -4.91 18.59 -10.13
CA THR A 44 -4.52 17.62 -11.17
C THR A 44 -3.17 17.00 -10.85
N VAL A 45 -2.90 15.80 -11.37
CA VAL A 45 -1.64 15.10 -11.15
C VAL A 45 -1.21 14.36 -12.40
N VAL A 46 0.09 14.35 -12.67
CA VAL A 46 0.68 13.59 -13.78
C VAL A 46 1.14 12.24 -13.25
N ILE A 47 0.64 11.16 -13.85
CA ILE A 47 0.97 9.78 -13.49
C ILE A 47 1.37 9.07 -14.79
N GLY A 48 2.64 8.67 -14.89
CA GLY A 48 3.21 8.25 -16.16
C GLY A 48 3.22 9.40 -17.16
N ASP A 49 2.56 9.20 -18.31
CA ASP A 49 2.37 10.18 -19.38
C ASP A 49 0.96 10.81 -19.39
N GLN A 50 0.11 10.44 -18.43
CA GLN A 50 -1.28 10.88 -18.34
C GLN A 50 -1.46 11.95 -17.25
N GLU A 51 -2.20 13.02 -17.56
CA GLU A 51 -2.60 14.03 -16.56
C GLU A 51 -4.05 13.80 -16.12
N TRP A 52 -4.23 13.46 -14.86
CA TRP A 52 -5.49 13.07 -14.24
C TRP A 52 -6.02 14.14 -13.29
N MET A 53 -7.34 14.21 -13.13
CA MET A 53 -7.92 14.88 -11.96
C MET A 53 -7.54 14.12 -10.68
N ALA A 54 -7.02 14.84 -9.69
CA ALA A 54 -6.73 14.36 -8.34
C ALA A 54 -7.95 14.44 -7.40
N GLU A 55 -9.06 15.03 -7.87
CA GLU A 55 -10.34 15.09 -7.17
C GLU A 55 -11.49 14.59 -8.06
N ASN A 56 -12.57 14.12 -7.47
CA ASN A 56 -13.77 13.72 -8.19
C ASN A 56 -14.47 14.97 -8.77
N LEU A 57 -14.90 14.90 -10.03
CA LEU A 57 -15.61 15.99 -10.70
C LEU A 57 -16.91 16.33 -9.96
N ASN A 58 -17.20 17.62 -9.79
CA ASN A 58 -18.41 18.10 -9.11
C ASN A 58 -19.11 19.22 -9.91
N TYR A 59 -19.18 19.06 -11.23
CA TYR A 59 -19.90 19.94 -12.12
C TYR A 59 -21.40 19.61 -12.13
N ASN A 60 -22.28 20.61 -12.06
CA ASN A 60 -23.74 20.42 -12.07
C ASN A 60 -24.37 21.06 -13.33
N PRO A 61 -24.66 20.28 -14.39
CA PRO A 61 -25.21 20.79 -15.63
C PRO A 61 -26.73 21.06 -15.63
N GLU A 62 -27.39 21.16 -14.46
CA GLU A 62 -28.85 21.29 -14.21
C GLU A 62 -29.57 19.98 -13.77
N ALA A 63 -29.75 19.82 -12.44
CA ALA A 63 -30.76 19.03 -11.72
C ALA A 63 -31.13 17.60 -12.18
N ARG A 64 -30.26 16.91 -12.94
CA ARG A 64 -30.44 15.49 -13.35
C ARG A 64 -29.46 14.52 -12.70
N SER A 65 -28.40 15.03 -12.10
CA SER A 65 -27.49 14.25 -11.26
C SER A 65 -28.20 13.83 -9.97
N TYR A 66 -27.84 12.66 -9.43
CA TYR A 66 -28.36 12.22 -8.14
C TYR A 66 -27.82 13.15 -7.05
N ASP A 67 -28.62 14.15 -6.71
CA ASP A 67 -28.44 15.10 -5.63
C ASP A 67 -29.74 15.05 -4.83
N GLU A 68 -29.90 14.00 -4.04
CA GLU A 68 -31.01 13.94 -3.11
C GLU A 68 -30.76 15.06 -2.10
N LYS A 69 -31.58 16.12 -2.20
CA LYS A 69 -31.63 17.25 -1.27
C LYS A 69 -31.32 16.76 0.15
N THR A 70 -30.33 17.42 0.78
CA THR A 70 -29.86 17.33 2.18
C THR A 70 -28.56 16.57 2.40
N ASP A 71 -27.41 17.16 2.03
CA ASP A 71 -26.35 17.53 2.99
C ASP A 71 -25.17 18.19 2.27
N ASP A 72 -24.62 19.27 2.85
CA ASP A 72 -23.42 19.97 2.33
C ASP A 72 -22.19 19.03 2.21
N ASN A 73 -22.25 17.85 2.82
CA ASN A 73 -21.19 16.86 2.90
C ASN A 73 -20.88 16.14 1.57
N TYR A 74 -21.86 15.98 0.67
CA TYR A 74 -21.65 15.28 -0.62
C TYR A 74 -20.88 16.13 -1.64
N SER A 75 -20.92 17.46 -1.49
CA SER A 75 -20.17 18.38 -2.35
C SER A 75 -18.64 18.24 -2.19
N VAL A 76 -18.22 17.67 -1.05
CA VAL A 76 -16.84 17.61 -0.59
C VAL A 76 -16.05 16.45 -1.21
N GLU A 77 -16.72 15.33 -1.53
CA GLU A 77 -16.13 14.13 -2.15
C GLU A 77 -16.41 14.02 -3.66
N GLY A 78 -17.14 14.99 -4.23
CA GLY A 78 -17.50 15.05 -5.66
C GLY A 78 -18.84 14.41 -5.99
N ARG A 79 -19.38 14.75 -7.17
CA ARG A 79 -20.73 14.35 -7.59
C ARG A 79 -20.71 12.97 -8.22
N MET A 80 -21.83 12.27 -8.15
CA MET A 80 -22.04 11.02 -8.87
C MET A 80 -22.94 11.26 -10.08
N TYR A 81 -22.55 10.69 -11.21
CA TYR A 81 -23.20 10.88 -12.49
C TYR A 81 -23.80 9.56 -12.94
N SER A 82 -24.90 9.60 -13.67
CA SER A 82 -25.24 8.47 -14.53
C SER A 82 -24.20 8.36 -15.65
N TRP A 83 -24.10 7.18 -16.28
CA TRP A 83 -23.14 7.00 -17.37
C TRP A 83 -23.38 7.96 -18.55
N GLU A 84 -24.64 8.26 -18.90
CA GLU A 84 -24.94 9.20 -19.98
C GLU A 84 -24.49 10.63 -19.64
N GLU A 85 -24.63 11.05 -18.38
CA GLU A 85 -24.13 12.35 -17.93
C GLU A 85 -22.60 12.39 -17.88
N ALA A 86 -21.95 11.31 -17.41
CA ALA A 86 -20.50 11.24 -17.28
C ALA A 86 -19.76 11.51 -18.60
N ARG A 87 -20.36 11.13 -19.74
CA ARG A 87 -19.79 11.33 -21.08
C ARG A 87 -19.69 12.78 -21.50
N GLU A 88 -20.54 13.63 -20.94
CA GLU A 88 -20.62 15.06 -21.24
C GLU A 88 -20.13 15.90 -20.06
N ALA A 89 -19.72 15.24 -18.96
CA ALA A 89 -19.38 15.90 -17.71
C ALA A 89 -18.01 16.58 -17.74
N CYS A 90 -17.01 16.00 -18.40
CA CYS A 90 -15.66 16.56 -18.40
C CYS A 90 -15.57 17.91 -19.12
N PRO A 91 -14.77 18.88 -18.62
CA PRO A 91 -14.62 20.19 -19.23
C PRO A 91 -13.83 20.13 -20.55
N GLU A 92 -13.86 21.21 -21.32
CA GLU A 92 -13.11 21.29 -22.58
C GLU A 92 -11.61 21.00 -22.38
N GLY A 93 -11.03 20.20 -23.28
CA GLY A 93 -9.65 19.71 -23.17
C GLY A 93 -9.44 18.58 -22.17
N TRP A 94 -10.52 18.05 -21.60
CA TRP A 94 -10.54 16.88 -20.72
C TRP A 94 -11.66 15.93 -21.16
N HIS A 95 -11.45 14.63 -20.97
CA HIS A 95 -12.43 13.63 -21.37
C HIS A 95 -12.65 12.58 -20.28
N LEU A 96 -13.77 11.86 -20.41
CA LEU A 96 -14.06 10.68 -19.60
C LEU A 96 -13.09 9.57 -20.03
N PRO A 97 -12.27 8.99 -19.12
CA PRO A 97 -11.22 8.05 -19.52
C PRO A 97 -11.79 6.78 -20.14
N THR A 98 -11.06 6.25 -21.10
CA THR A 98 -11.27 4.93 -21.67
C THR A 98 -10.78 3.83 -20.73
N THR A 99 -11.26 2.61 -20.94
CA THR A 99 -10.78 1.42 -20.22
C THR A 99 -9.28 1.22 -20.43
N ALA A 100 -8.76 1.53 -21.62
CA ALA A 100 -7.33 1.42 -21.93
C ALA A 100 -6.47 2.43 -21.14
N GLU A 101 -6.95 3.67 -20.98
CA GLU A 101 -6.26 4.67 -20.17
C GLU A 101 -6.24 4.28 -18.68
N TRP A 102 -7.33 3.70 -18.17
CA TRP A 102 -7.35 3.11 -16.82
C TRP A 102 -6.37 1.94 -16.66
N ASP A 103 -6.29 1.05 -17.65
CA ASP A 103 -5.35 -0.08 -17.63
C ASP A 103 -3.90 0.40 -17.60
N GLU A 104 -3.58 1.44 -18.35
CA GLU A 104 -2.26 2.07 -18.33
C GLU A 104 -1.93 2.68 -16.96
N LEU A 105 -2.88 3.43 -16.37
CA LEU A 105 -2.73 3.96 -15.01
C LEU A 105 -2.46 2.84 -13.99
N PHE A 106 -3.24 1.76 -14.03
CA PHE A 106 -3.08 0.63 -13.10
C PHE A 106 -1.78 -0.13 -13.30
N ARG A 107 -1.38 -0.32 -14.55
CA ARG A 107 -0.08 -0.94 -14.86
C ARG A 107 1.04 -0.10 -14.28
N TYR A 108 1.05 1.20 -14.54
CA TYR A 108 2.09 2.12 -14.06
C TYR A 108 2.11 2.19 -12.53
N ALA A 109 0.96 2.41 -11.90
CA ALA A 109 0.86 2.54 -10.45
C ALA A 109 1.09 1.21 -9.69
N GLY A 110 1.02 0.08 -10.39
CA GLY A 110 1.31 -1.25 -9.87
C GLY A 110 2.77 -1.69 -10.03
N GLU A 111 3.65 -0.87 -10.61
CA GLU A 111 5.07 -1.21 -10.70
C GLU A 111 5.73 -1.09 -9.32
N GLY A 112 6.01 -2.24 -8.69
CA GLY A 112 6.70 -2.32 -7.38
C GLY A 112 5.78 -2.30 -6.16
N HIS A 113 4.50 -1.95 -6.32
CA HIS A 113 3.47 -1.97 -5.27
C HIS A 113 2.12 -2.42 -5.84
N SER A 114 1.08 -2.53 -5.01
CA SER A 114 -0.27 -2.79 -5.53
C SER A 114 -0.91 -1.48 -6.01
N ALA A 115 -1.40 -1.46 -7.26
CA ALA A 115 -2.00 -0.26 -7.85
C ALA A 115 -3.19 0.28 -7.04
N TYR A 116 -3.93 -0.59 -6.37
CA TYR A 116 -5.05 -0.15 -5.53
C TYR A 116 -4.57 0.54 -4.25
N GLU A 117 -3.42 0.19 -3.66
CA GLU A 117 -2.87 0.89 -2.50
C GLU A 117 -2.25 2.24 -2.90
N SER A 118 -1.46 2.24 -3.99
CA SER A 118 -0.69 3.41 -4.43
C SER A 118 -1.55 4.56 -4.96
N LEU A 119 -2.70 4.26 -5.55
CA LEU A 119 -3.66 5.27 -6.02
C LEU A 119 -4.64 5.74 -4.94
N SER A 120 -4.68 5.07 -3.79
CA SER A 120 -5.66 5.32 -2.73
C SER A 120 -5.18 6.36 -1.73
N ARG A 121 -6.11 7.22 -1.29
CA ARG A 121 -5.89 8.16 -0.18
C ARG A 121 -5.62 7.38 1.10
N LEU A 122 -4.78 7.94 2.00
CA LEU A 122 -4.38 7.27 3.24
C LEU A 122 -5.56 6.83 4.10
N ASP A 123 -6.54 7.72 4.27
CA ASP A 123 -7.81 7.53 4.98
C ASP A 123 -8.98 7.32 4.00
N GLY A 124 -8.70 6.82 2.80
CA GLY A 124 -9.70 6.64 1.75
C GLY A 124 -10.68 5.49 1.98
N PHE A 125 -10.27 4.46 2.73
CA PHE A 125 -10.99 3.19 2.86
C PHE A 125 -10.93 2.65 4.29
N GLU A 126 -11.93 1.86 4.69
CA GLU A 126 -12.04 1.33 6.07
C GLU A 126 -11.14 0.12 6.30
N SER A 127 -11.03 -0.77 5.31
CA SER A 127 -10.34 -2.05 5.44
C SER A 127 -8.83 -1.98 5.16
N PHE A 128 -8.34 -0.94 4.49
CA PHE A 128 -6.91 -0.80 4.15
C PHE A 128 -6.49 0.67 4.10
N ARG A 129 -5.20 0.91 4.34
CA ARG A 129 -4.60 2.23 4.21
C ARG A 129 -4.01 2.38 2.81
N GLY A 130 -4.40 3.42 2.09
CA GLY A 130 -3.71 3.79 0.84
C GLY A 130 -2.35 4.45 1.13
N THR A 131 -1.46 4.48 0.15
CA THR A 131 -0.18 5.20 0.27
C THR A 131 -0.21 6.54 -0.47
N ASN A 132 -1.12 6.69 -1.43
CA ASN A 132 -1.31 7.88 -2.26
C ASN A 132 -0.02 8.35 -2.94
N ASP A 133 0.87 7.41 -3.30
CA ASP A 133 2.20 7.68 -3.84
C ASP A 133 2.16 8.54 -5.12
N PHE A 134 1.04 8.46 -5.86
CA PHE A 134 0.83 9.17 -7.11
C PHE A 134 -0.13 10.36 -7.00
N GLY A 135 -0.61 10.69 -5.81
CA GLY A 135 -1.51 11.83 -5.58
C GLY A 135 -2.92 11.67 -6.16
N PHE A 136 -3.26 10.54 -6.78
CA PHE A 136 -4.57 10.27 -7.38
C PHE A 136 -5.73 10.38 -6.38
N SER A 137 -5.48 10.01 -5.11
CA SER A 137 -6.39 10.23 -3.98
C SER A 137 -7.75 9.53 -4.14
N ALA A 138 -7.78 8.25 -4.54
CA ALA A 138 -9.01 7.47 -4.56
C ALA A 138 -9.56 7.24 -3.14
N SER A 139 -10.88 7.22 -3.00
CA SER A 139 -11.57 6.95 -1.74
C SER A 139 -12.86 6.16 -1.95
N ALA A 140 -13.31 5.52 -0.88
CA ALA A 140 -14.59 4.83 -0.79
C ALA A 140 -15.73 5.68 -1.37
N ALA A 141 -16.57 5.04 -2.18
CA ALA A 141 -17.66 5.68 -2.89
C ALA A 141 -19.03 5.25 -2.33
N TYR A 142 -20.02 6.12 -2.49
CA TYR A 142 -21.41 5.72 -2.36
C TYR A 142 -21.85 4.99 -3.62
N ILE A 143 -22.76 4.04 -3.46
CA ILE A 143 -23.47 3.35 -4.54
C ILE A 143 -24.97 3.53 -4.34
N VAL A 144 -25.72 3.44 -5.44
CA VAL A 144 -27.18 3.39 -5.41
C VAL A 144 -27.61 1.94 -5.59
N ASP A 145 -28.36 1.40 -4.62
CA ASP A 145 -28.88 0.03 -4.71
C ASP A 145 -30.03 -0.11 -5.73
N ASP A 146 -30.47 -1.34 -6.00
CA ASP A 146 -31.56 -1.62 -6.96
C ASP A 146 -32.90 -0.95 -6.59
N TYR A 147 -33.05 -0.53 -5.33
CA TYR A 147 -34.22 0.16 -4.80
C TYR A 147 -34.09 1.69 -4.87
N GLY A 148 -32.92 2.21 -5.24
CA GLY A 148 -32.66 3.64 -5.35
C GLY A 148 -32.12 4.29 -4.07
N HIS A 149 -31.71 3.49 -3.07
CA HIS A 149 -31.12 4.02 -1.83
C HIS A 149 -29.61 4.17 -1.95
N LEU A 150 -29.08 5.25 -1.39
CA LEU A 150 -27.66 5.41 -1.18
C LEU A 150 -27.13 4.44 -0.13
N LYS A 151 -26.04 3.77 -0.46
CA LYS A 151 -25.26 2.94 0.45
C LYS A 151 -23.79 3.28 0.27
N LYS A 152 -23.09 3.58 1.37
CA LYS A 152 -21.63 3.71 1.33
C LYS A 152 -20.98 2.33 1.17
N ASP A 153 -20.14 2.15 0.17
CA ASP A 153 -19.20 1.04 0.11
C ASP A 153 -17.86 1.53 0.63
N ASN A 154 -17.58 1.23 1.91
CA ASN A 154 -16.42 1.75 2.63
C ASN A 154 -15.06 1.26 2.09
N ASP A 155 -15.08 0.32 1.14
CA ASP A 155 -13.87 -0.38 0.68
C ASP A 155 -13.71 -0.38 -0.85
N ARG A 156 -14.54 0.38 -1.58
CA ARG A 156 -14.45 0.48 -3.04
C ARG A 156 -14.73 1.88 -3.55
N ALA A 157 -13.90 2.30 -4.49
CA ALA A 157 -14.14 3.46 -5.33
C ALA A 157 -14.65 3.00 -6.69
N TYR A 158 -15.62 3.73 -7.24
CA TYR A 158 -16.21 3.45 -8.54
C TYR A 158 -16.12 4.67 -9.45
N TYR A 159 -15.57 4.47 -10.64
CA TYR A 159 -15.41 5.52 -11.66
C TYR A 159 -15.98 5.07 -12.99
N TRP A 160 -16.65 5.96 -13.72
CA TRP A 160 -17.09 5.64 -15.07
C TRP A 160 -15.92 5.56 -16.07
N SER A 161 -16.06 4.66 -17.04
CA SER A 161 -15.25 4.62 -18.26
C SER A 161 -16.09 5.02 -19.47
N PHE A 162 -15.43 5.50 -20.53
CA PHE A 162 -16.10 6.02 -21.73
C PHE A 162 -16.88 4.96 -22.51
N GLU A 163 -16.45 3.70 -22.51
CA GLU A 163 -17.03 2.68 -23.38
C GLU A 163 -18.43 2.21 -22.92
N ARG A 164 -19.20 1.70 -23.89
CA ARG A 164 -20.35 0.81 -23.62
C ARG A 164 -19.95 -0.64 -23.81
N SER A 165 -20.41 -1.47 -22.90
CA SER A 165 -20.32 -2.92 -23.00
C SER A 165 -21.73 -3.51 -23.09
N SER A 166 -22.10 -4.04 -24.26
CA SER A 166 -23.43 -4.63 -24.53
C SER A 166 -24.62 -3.71 -24.21
N GLY A 167 -24.50 -2.40 -24.48
CA GLY A 167 -25.57 -1.43 -24.25
C GLY A 167 -25.60 -0.82 -22.84
N TYR A 168 -24.67 -1.19 -21.97
CA TYR A 168 -24.53 -0.65 -20.62
C TYR A 168 -23.22 0.12 -20.46
N GLY A 169 -23.16 1.06 -19.51
CA GLY A 169 -21.93 1.79 -19.18
C GLY A 169 -20.87 0.89 -18.53
N SER A 170 -19.61 1.06 -18.95
CA SER A 170 -18.45 0.43 -18.33
C SER A 170 -17.92 1.26 -17.16
N TYR A 171 -17.43 0.61 -16.11
CA TYR A 171 -16.86 1.30 -14.94
C TYR A 171 -15.61 0.59 -14.42
N VAL A 172 -14.85 1.32 -13.62
CA VAL A 172 -13.64 0.89 -12.96
C VAL A 172 -13.86 0.81 -11.45
N GLU A 173 -13.25 -0.21 -10.83
CA GLU A 173 -13.24 -0.45 -9.38
C GLU A 173 -11.80 -0.36 -8.86
N ILE A 174 -11.60 0.41 -7.79
CA ILE A 174 -10.37 0.41 -6.98
C ILE A 174 -10.76 0.01 -5.55
N GLY A 175 -10.20 -1.09 -5.03
CA GLY A 175 -10.45 -1.53 -3.67
C GLY A 175 -10.40 -3.04 -3.47
N TYR A 176 -10.54 -3.48 -2.22
CA TYR A 176 -10.56 -4.91 -1.84
C TYR A 176 -9.39 -5.75 -2.43
N GLY A 177 -8.17 -5.22 -2.40
CA GLY A 177 -6.99 -5.98 -2.82
C GLY A 177 -6.71 -5.98 -4.33
N LYS A 178 -7.45 -5.21 -5.13
CA LYS A 178 -7.33 -5.24 -6.60
C LYS A 178 -7.82 -3.95 -7.26
N THR A 179 -7.45 -3.80 -8.53
CA THR A 179 -8.06 -2.87 -9.48
C THR A 179 -8.74 -3.66 -10.60
N ARG A 180 -9.84 -3.12 -11.15
CA ARG A 180 -10.57 -3.71 -12.27
C ARG A 180 -11.10 -2.62 -13.17
N SER A 181 -10.75 -2.67 -14.45
CA SER A 181 -11.12 -1.67 -15.45
C SER A 181 -12.27 -2.13 -16.38
N ASP A 182 -12.54 -3.42 -16.45
CA ASP A 182 -13.43 -4.06 -17.41
C ASP A 182 -14.84 -4.39 -16.85
N ASN A 183 -15.27 -3.69 -15.80
CA ASN A 183 -16.58 -3.97 -15.20
C ASN A 183 -17.72 -3.37 -16.03
N ARG A 184 -18.89 -3.99 -15.90
CA ARG A 184 -20.14 -3.57 -16.55
C ARG A 184 -21.21 -3.25 -15.53
N SER A 185 -21.83 -2.09 -15.65
CA SER A 185 -23.01 -1.76 -14.85
C SER A 185 -24.28 -2.34 -15.48
N TYR A 186 -24.84 -3.41 -14.92
CA TYR A 186 -26.12 -3.95 -15.39
C TYR A 186 -27.35 -3.11 -14.97
N SER A 187 -27.12 -2.01 -14.24
CA SER A 187 -28.15 -1.09 -13.79
C SER A 187 -28.12 0.20 -14.59
N THR A 188 -29.26 0.61 -15.13
CA THR A 188 -29.47 1.94 -15.73
C THR A 188 -29.65 3.04 -14.67
N LYS A 189 -29.68 2.67 -13.39
CA LYS A 189 -29.78 3.58 -12.23
C LYS A 189 -28.47 3.67 -11.45
N ALA A 190 -27.37 3.14 -11.97
CA ALA A 190 -26.07 3.30 -11.32
C ALA A 190 -25.57 4.74 -11.45
N TYR A 191 -25.01 5.25 -10.36
CA TYR A 191 -24.33 6.54 -10.30
C TYR A 191 -22.94 6.31 -9.71
N TYR A 192 -21.91 6.75 -10.44
CA TYR A 192 -20.51 6.64 -10.02
C TYR A 192 -19.79 7.98 -10.22
N HIS A 193 -18.63 8.12 -9.58
CA HIS A 193 -17.81 9.31 -9.72
C HIS A 193 -17.16 9.41 -11.09
N VAL A 194 -16.72 10.61 -11.44
CA VAL A 194 -16.00 10.88 -12.67
C VAL A 194 -14.64 11.47 -12.32
N ARG A 195 -13.59 10.90 -12.93
CA ARG A 195 -12.23 11.41 -12.94
C ARG A 195 -11.88 11.70 -14.39
N CYS A 196 -11.71 12.96 -14.75
CA CYS A 196 -11.34 13.29 -16.12
C CYS A 196 -9.84 13.17 -16.31
N ILE A 197 -9.44 12.85 -17.54
CA ILE A 197 -8.07 12.83 -18.01
C ILE A 197 -7.89 13.92 -19.07
N LYS A 198 -6.74 14.58 -19.10
CA LYS A 198 -6.47 15.70 -20.01
C LYS A 198 -6.18 15.20 -21.43
N GLY A 199 -6.62 15.98 -22.40
CA GLY A 199 -6.46 15.70 -23.83
C GLY A 199 -7.75 15.15 -24.45
N GLU A 200 -7.61 14.62 -25.67
CA GLU A 200 -8.70 13.98 -26.42
C GLU A 200 -8.61 12.46 -26.25
N PRO A 201 -9.75 11.72 -26.32
CA PRO A 201 -9.75 10.27 -26.19
C PRO A 201 -8.82 9.62 -27.22
N SER A 202 -7.96 8.71 -26.77
CA SER A 202 -7.11 7.93 -27.67
C SER A 202 -7.98 7.08 -28.63
N LEU A 203 -7.98 7.44 -29.92
CA LEU A 203 -8.94 6.93 -30.92
C LEU A 203 -8.75 5.46 -31.36
N GLU A 204 -7.85 4.68 -30.75
CA GLU A 204 -7.51 3.34 -31.24
C GLU A 204 -8.57 2.25 -30.97
N SER A 205 -9.66 2.52 -30.24
CA SER A 205 -10.68 1.50 -29.94
C SER A 205 -12.07 1.72 -30.58
N SER A 206 -12.28 2.79 -31.34
CA SER A 206 -13.60 3.11 -31.92
C SER A 206 -13.90 2.44 -33.28
N SER A 207 -13.85 1.10 -33.36
CA SER A 207 -14.45 0.38 -34.50
C SER A 207 -15.95 0.11 -34.29
N SER A 208 -16.74 1.17 -34.15
CA SER A 208 -18.19 1.08 -34.25
C SER A 208 -18.58 0.88 -35.72
N LYS A 209 -18.80 -0.37 -36.13
CA LYS A 209 -19.41 -0.68 -37.43
C LYS A 209 -20.77 0.02 -37.51
N LYS A 210 -20.90 0.99 -38.43
CA LYS A 210 -22.18 1.51 -38.88
C LYS A 210 -22.96 0.37 -39.55
N GLU A 211 -24.13 0.06 -39.00
CA GLU A 211 -25.14 -0.72 -39.72
C GLU A 211 -25.79 0.18 -40.76
N ASP A 212 -25.60 -0.16 -42.04
CA ASP A 212 -26.50 0.27 -43.10
C ASP A 212 -27.30 -0.94 -43.58
N VAL A 213 -28.61 -0.77 -43.54
CA VAL A 213 -29.62 -1.72 -43.99
C VAL A 213 -29.65 -1.73 -45.53
N SER A 214 -29.53 -2.92 -46.15
CA SER A 214 -30.30 -3.27 -47.35
C SER A 214 -30.29 -4.77 -47.66
N SER A 215 -31.48 -5.24 -47.99
CA SER A 215 -31.93 -6.60 -48.25
C SER A 215 -31.38 -7.24 -49.54
N SER A 216 -31.15 -8.57 -49.53
CA SER A 216 -31.92 -9.53 -50.36
C SER A 216 -31.37 -10.97 -50.29
N SER A 217 -32.23 -11.89 -49.84
CA SER A 217 -32.49 -13.26 -50.32
C SER A 217 -31.40 -14.10 -51.01
N ALA A 218 -31.05 -15.25 -50.42
CA ALA A 218 -31.48 -16.60 -50.87
C ALA A 218 -30.60 -17.75 -50.33
N LYS A 219 -31.23 -18.59 -49.49
CA LYS A 219 -31.27 -20.08 -49.42
C LYS A 219 -30.17 -20.99 -50.01
N VAL A 220 -30.03 -22.12 -49.28
CA VAL A 220 -29.61 -23.51 -49.65
C VAL A 220 -28.18 -23.88 -49.23
N SER A 221 -28.01 -24.62 -48.11
CA SER A 221 -27.74 -26.08 -48.00
C SER A 221 -26.29 -26.45 -48.40
N SER A 222 -25.53 -27.38 -47.82
CA SER A 222 -25.75 -28.59 -47.00
C SER A 222 -24.37 -29.13 -46.60
N SER A 223 -24.30 -29.91 -45.50
CA SER A 223 -23.47 -31.14 -45.28
C SER A 223 -21.98 -31.14 -45.71
N SER A 224 -21.00 -31.68 -44.96
CA SER A 224 -20.98 -32.85 -44.09
C SER A 224 -19.52 -33.14 -43.66
N LYS A 225 -19.38 -33.81 -42.50
CA LYS A 225 -18.43 -34.91 -42.18
C LYS A 225 -16.93 -34.59 -42.00
N GLN A 226 -16.44 -34.77 -40.77
CA GLN A 226 -15.64 -35.92 -40.27
C GLN A 226 -14.14 -35.73 -40.52
N SER A 227 -13.36 -35.43 -39.48
CA SER A 227 -12.70 -36.37 -38.55
C SER A 227 -11.45 -37.01 -39.14
N SER A 228 -10.29 -36.74 -38.54
CA SER A 228 -9.41 -37.72 -37.87
C SER A 228 -7.98 -37.18 -37.76
N SER A 229 -7.43 -37.36 -36.54
CA SER A 229 -6.05 -37.72 -36.15
C SER A 229 -4.88 -37.44 -37.11
N SER A 230 -3.68 -37.04 -36.67
CA SER A 230 -2.87 -37.67 -35.63
C SER A 230 -1.60 -36.86 -35.31
N LYS A 231 -1.01 -37.19 -34.16
CA LYS A 231 0.33 -36.92 -33.59
C LYS A 231 1.48 -36.95 -34.65
N GLU A 232 2.66 -36.35 -34.48
CA GLU A 232 3.64 -36.42 -33.38
C GLU A 232 4.67 -35.26 -33.43
N GLN A 233 5.27 -35.00 -32.25
CA GLN A 233 6.66 -34.63 -31.89
C GLN A 233 7.59 -34.06 -33.00
N SER A 234 8.38 -33.02 -32.77
CA SER A 234 9.55 -33.07 -31.88
C SER A 234 10.35 -31.74 -31.87
N SER A 235 10.95 -31.45 -30.71
CA SER A 235 12.25 -30.81 -30.41
C SER A 235 12.86 -29.72 -31.32
N SER A 236 13.27 -28.60 -30.72
CA SER A 236 14.70 -28.36 -30.37
C SER A 236 14.90 -27.02 -29.66
N SER A 237 15.77 -27.06 -28.66
CA SER A 237 16.34 -25.97 -27.87
C SER A 237 17.55 -25.36 -28.57
N VAL A 238 17.84 -24.06 -28.36
CA VAL A 238 19.13 -23.39 -28.03
C VAL A 238 18.94 -21.86 -28.19
N GLU A 239 18.97 -21.08 -27.11
CA GLU A 239 20.11 -20.34 -26.51
C GLU A 239 20.46 -18.98 -27.17
N SER A 240 20.31 -17.93 -26.34
CA SER A 240 21.08 -16.68 -26.14
C SER A 240 21.77 -15.95 -27.30
N SER A 241 21.57 -14.62 -27.34
CA SER A 241 22.66 -13.63 -27.12
C SER A 241 22.16 -12.17 -27.11
N SER A 242 22.43 -11.52 -25.98
CA SER A 242 22.99 -10.17 -25.76
C SER A 242 23.02 -9.12 -26.88
N SER A 243 22.72 -7.87 -26.51
CA SER A 243 23.31 -6.67 -27.12
C SER A 243 23.45 -5.55 -26.10
N GLU A 244 24.59 -4.87 -26.18
CA GLU A 244 25.17 -3.97 -25.20
C GLU A 244 24.69 -2.52 -25.28
N ILE A 245 25.10 -1.80 -24.24
CA ILE A 245 24.87 -0.43 -23.83
C ILE A 245 25.46 0.58 -24.83
N LEU A 246 24.73 1.66 -25.11
CA LEU A 246 25.31 2.93 -25.56
C LEU A 246 24.88 4.08 -24.64
N SER A 247 25.90 4.75 -24.12
CA SER A 247 25.87 5.86 -23.20
C SER A 247 25.47 7.16 -23.90
N SER A 248 24.65 8.00 -23.27
CA SER A 248 24.69 9.45 -23.51
C SER A 248 24.40 10.20 -22.21
N SER A 249 25.31 11.10 -21.88
CA SER A 249 25.41 11.89 -20.66
C SER A 249 24.76 13.27 -20.83
N SER A 250 24.02 13.75 -19.82
CA SER A 250 24.21 15.05 -19.15
C SER A 250 23.04 15.42 -18.25
N GLY A 251 23.33 15.87 -17.02
CA GLY A 251 22.37 16.55 -16.16
C GLY A 251 22.45 16.15 -14.68
N GLN A 252 23.52 16.56 -13.98
CA GLN A 252 23.64 16.39 -12.53
C GLN A 252 22.58 17.22 -11.80
N ILE A 253 21.69 16.54 -11.07
CA ILE A 253 21.10 17.07 -9.84
C ILE A 253 21.64 16.18 -8.71
N LYS A 254 22.37 16.78 -7.77
CA LYS A 254 22.89 16.11 -6.57
C LYS A 254 21.71 15.75 -5.66
N SER A 255 21.19 14.53 -5.81
CA SER A 255 20.44 13.85 -4.76
C SER A 255 21.41 12.96 -4.00
N SER A 256 21.73 13.38 -2.78
CA SER A 256 22.69 12.72 -1.89
C SER A 256 21.96 11.68 -1.03
N SER A 257 21.79 10.48 -1.58
CA SER A 257 21.64 9.24 -0.79
C SER A 257 21.86 8.03 -1.71
N SER A 258 23.05 7.90 -2.27
CA SER A 258 23.46 6.67 -2.92
C SER A 258 23.68 5.63 -1.83
N ALA A 259 22.80 4.63 -1.76
CA ALA A 259 22.91 3.54 -0.80
C ALA A 259 24.27 2.84 -0.92
N VAL A 260 25.04 2.86 0.16
CA VAL A 260 26.42 2.35 0.21
C VAL A 260 26.37 0.96 0.81
N PHE A 261 26.80 -0.03 0.03
CA PHE A 261 27.08 -1.37 0.56
C PHE A 261 28.12 -1.29 1.69
N VAL A 262 27.89 -1.99 2.80
CA VAL A 262 28.75 -1.97 3.98
C VAL A 262 29.57 -3.25 4.05
N GLU A 263 30.90 -3.13 4.11
CA GLU A 263 31.74 -4.32 4.28
C GLU A 263 31.64 -4.85 5.74
N PRO A 264 31.54 -6.17 5.97
CA PRO A 264 31.40 -6.74 7.32
C PRO A 264 32.47 -6.33 8.34
N SER A 265 33.67 -5.97 7.88
CA SER A 265 34.76 -5.47 8.74
C SER A 265 34.52 -4.06 9.29
N GLU A 266 33.60 -3.30 8.70
CA GLU A 266 33.27 -1.93 9.12
C GLU A 266 32.20 -1.90 10.21
N VAL A 267 31.54 -3.03 10.46
CA VAL A 267 30.49 -3.14 11.47
C VAL A 267 31.04 -2.91 12.87
N LYS A 268 30.54 -1.87 13.54
CA LYS A 268 30.85 -1.61 14.95
C LYS A 268 29.91 -2.42 15.82
N ARG A 269 30.42 -2.89 16.96
CA ARG A 269 29.70 -3.77 17.90
C ARG A 269 29.80 -3.18 19.29
N GLY A 270 28.78 -3.39 20.10
CA GLY A 270 28.76 -2.98 21.50
C GLY A 270 27.61 -3.60 22.26
N SER A 271 27.39 -3.11 23.47
CA SER A 271 26.26 -3.50 24.30
C SER A 271 25.67 -2.28 25.02
N PHE A 272 24.43 -2.39 25.45
CA PHE A 272 23.75 -1.44 26.32
C PHE A 272 22.90 -2.20 27.33
N THR A 273 22.54 -1.55 28.44
CA THR A 273 21.64 -2.12 29.44
C THR A 273 20.25 -1.51 29.28
N ASP A 274 19.21 -2.36 29.23
CA ASP A 274 17.83 -1.90 29.33
C ASP A 274 17.52 -1.59 30.80
N GLU A 275 17.39 -0.30 31.14
CA GLU A 275 17.14 0.17 32.51
C GLU A 275 15.83 -0.37 33.11
N ARG A 276 14.91 -0.88 32.27
CA ARG A 276 13.60 -1.38 32.73
C ARG A 276 13.69 -2.74 33.39
N ASP A 277 14.66 -3.57 33.02
CA ASP A 277 14.85 -4.93 33.56
C ASP A 277 16.31 -5.29 33.91
N GLY A 278 17.25 -4.38 33.65
CA GLY A 278 18.68 -4.57 33.89
C GLY A 278 19.36 -5.53 32.93
N ARG A 279 18.69 -5.95 31.84
CA ARG A 279 19.26 -6.89 30.87
C ARG A 279 20.22 -6.15 29.93
N GLU A 280 21.40 -6.72 29.75
CA GLU A 280 22.36 -6.26 28.75
C GLU A 280 22.03 -6.86 27.37
N TYR A 281 21.98 -6.00 26.36
CA TYR A 281 21.74 -6.37 24.96
C TYR A 281 22.92 -5.94 24.09
N ARG A 282 23.31 -6.80 23.15
CA ARG A 282 24.28 -6.45 22.11
C ARG A 282 23.62 -5.63 21.00
N TYR A 283 24.42 -4.78 20.36
CA TYR A 283 24.04 -4.05 19.15
C TYR A 283 25.14 -4.10 18.08
N VAL A 284 24.73 -3.86 16.84
CA VAL A 284 25.61 -3.69 15.69
C VAL A 284 25.27 -2.40 14.95
N GLN A 285 26.30 -1.67 14.51
CA GLN A 285 26.14 -0.51 13.62
C GLN A 285 26.51 -0.94 12.20
N ILE A 286 25.52 -0.95 11.32
CA ILE A 286 25.66 -1.29 9.90
C ILE A 286 25.30 -0.03 9.11
N GLY A 287 26.30 0.56 8.46
CA GLY A 287 26.15 1.88 7.84
C GLY A 287 25.76 2.93 8.87
N ASN A 288 24.63 3.61 8.63
CA ASN A 288 24.12 4.66 9.51
C ASN A 288 23.21 4.12 10.63
N GLN A 289 22.74 2.88 10.51
CA GLN A 289 21.76 2.32 11.43
C GLN A 289 22.42 1.49 12.54
N THR A 290 21.96 1.68 13.78
CA THR A 290 22.41 0.89 14.94
C THR A 290 21.30 -0.02 15.42
N TRP A 291 21.41 -1.31 15.12
CA TRP A 291 20.40 -2.33 15.39
C TRP A 291 20.72 -3.13 16.64
N MET A 292 19.69 -3.53 17.40
CA MET A 292 19.86 -4.62 18.36
C MET A 292 20.31 -5.89 17.62
N ALA A 293 21.33 -6.56 18.16
CA ALA A 293 21.85 -7.84 17.67
C ALA A 293 21.09 -9.04 18.28
N GLU A 294 20.13 -8.77 19.14
CA GLU A 294 19.34 -9.75 19.88
C GLU A 294 17.87 -9.35 19.87
N ASN A 295 16.98 -10.33 19.89
CA ASN A 295 15.56 -10.07 20.04
C ASN A 295 15.26 -9.60 21.47
N LEU A 296 14.33 -8.65 21.61
CA LEU A 296 13.89 -8.14 22.90
C LEU A 296 13.29 -9.27 23.76
N ASN A 297 13.59 -9.25 25.05
CA ASN A 297 13.17 -10.25 26.04
C ASN A 297 12.61 -9.58 27.31
N TYR A 298 11.94 -8.45 27.13
CA TYR A 298 11.29 -7.68 28.19
C TYR A 298 9.94 -8.29 28.57
N VAL A 299 9.67 -8.44 29.87
CA VAL A 299 8.48 -9.15 30.36
C VAL A 299 7.30 -8.19 30.54
N VAL A 300 6.19 -8.49 29.88
CA VAL A 300 4.88 -7.82 30.06
C VAL A 300 3.73 -8.84 30.02
N ASP A 301 2.54 -8.45 30.51
CA ASP A 301 1.33 -9.29 30.70
C ASP A 301 0.79 -9.98 29.42
N SER A 302 1.38 -9.71 28.25
CA SER A 302 1.07 -10.38 26.98
C SER A 302 2.31 -10.62 26.14
N SER A 303 3.41 -11.02 26.79
CA SER A 303 4.63 -11.49 26.15
C SER A 303 4.81 -12.99 26.38
N PHE A 304 5.29 -13.71 25.37
CA PHE A 304 5.32 -15.17 25.38
C PHE A 304 6.73 -15.70 25.12
N CYS A 305 7.10 -16.76 25.81
CA CYS A 305 8.19 -17.61 25.37
C CYS A 305 7.64 -18.61 24.35
N TYR A 306 8.45 -19.00 23.36
CA TYR A 306 8.05 -20.10 22.49
C TYR A 306 7.73 -21.33 23.36
N ASN A 307 6.58 -21.97 23.13
CA ASN A 307 6.10 -23.12 23.91
C ASN A 307 6.14 -22.92 25.44
N ASP A 308 5.97 -21.67 25.88
CA ASP A 308 5.99 -21.24 27.29
C ASP A 308 7.24 -21.63 28.09
N SER A 309 8.38 -21.88 27.40
CA SER A 309 9.65 -22.25 28.03
C SER A 309 10.61 -21.07 28.16
N LEU A 310 11.05 -20.79 29.39
CA LEU A 310 12.05 -19.75 29.67
C LEU A 310 13.37 -19.98 28.93
N GLU A 311 13.75 -21.24 28.69
CA GLU A 311 14.95 -21.56 27.91
C GLU A 311 14.85 -21.02 26.47
N TYR A 312 13.67 -21.10 25.86
CA TYR A 312 13.45 -20.54 24.54
C TYR A 312 13.43 -19.01 24.55
N CYS A 313 12.93 -18.38 25.61
CA CYS A 313 13.07 -16.93 25.78
C CYS A 313 14.54 -16.48 25.84
N GLU A 314 15.37 -17.16 26.63
CA GLU A 314 16.79 -16.81 26.71
C GLU A 314 17.52 -17.04 25.38
N LYS A 315 17.12 -18.06 24.63
CA LYS A 315 17.77 -18.43 23.36
C LYS A 315 17.29 -17.60 22.17
N TYR A 316 16.01 -17.26 22.09
CA TYR A 316 15.38 -16.67 20.91
C TYR A 316 14.74 -15.30 21.15
N GLY A 317 14.63 -14.85 22.40
CA GLY A 317 13.83 -13.69 22.79
C GLY A 317 12.35 -14.02 22.98
N ARG A 318 11.59 -13.02 23.43
CA ARG A 318 10.14 -13.12 23.59
C ARG A 318 9.40 -12.84 22.30
N LEU A 319 8.19 -13.39 22.23
CA LEU A 319 7.21 -13.13 21.21
C LEU A 319 6.13 -12.19 21.77
N TYR A 320 5.79 -11.16 21.01
CA TYR A 320 4.84 -10.12 21.40
C TYR A 320 3.73 -10.06 20.33
N PRO A 321 2.45 -9.92 20.70
CA PRO A 321 1.43 -9.41 19.80
C PRO A 321 1.81 -8.05 19.25
N TRP A 322 1.34 -7.69 18.05
CA TRP A 322 1.71 -6.41 17.46
C TRP A 322 1.25 -5.21 18.31
N SER A 323 0.07 -5.30 18.95
CA SER A 323 -0.38 -4.27 19.89
C SER A 323 0.57 -4.07 21.08
N VAL A 324 1.18 -5.15 21.56
CA VAL A 324 2.18 -5.06 22.63
C VAL A 324 3.48 -4.44 22.10
N ALA A 325 3.92 -4.84 20.90
CA ALA A 325 5.10 -4.26 20.25
C ALA A 325 4.96 -2.76 20.01
N MET A 326 3.76 -2.31 19.63
CA MET A 326 3.42 -0.91 19.40
C MET A 326 3.15 -0.12 20.69
N ASP A 327 3.09 -0.78 21.85
CA ASP A 327 2.70 -0.15 23.12
C ASP A 327 1.30 0.50 23.03
N SER A 328 0.30 -0.26 22.60
CA SER A 328 -1.08 0.20 22.42
C SER A 328 -1.77 0.73 23.68
N VAL A 329 -1.21 0.43 24.85
CA VAL A 329 -1.67 0.92 26.15
C VAL A 329 -0.98 2.23 26.57
N GLY A 330 -0.01 2.69 25.78
CA GLY A 330 0.70 3.95 25.96
C GLY A 330 1.55 4.03 27.23
N LEU A 331 2.20 2.93 27.64
CA LEU A 331 3.03 2.91 28.85
C LEU A 331 4.36 3.67 28.66
N PHE A 332 4.86 3.69 27.43
CA PHE A 332 6.16 4.25 27.07
C PHE A 332 6.04 5.34 26.00
N THR A 333 5.04 5.24 25.11
CA THR A 333 4.89 6.13 23.96
C THR A 333 3.44 6.42 23.61
N THR A 334 3.17 7.58 22.99
CA THR A 334 1.84 7.91 22.46
C THR A 334 1.61 7.55 20.99
N PRO A 335 2.61 7.53 20.07
CA PRO A 335 2.35 7.27 18.65
C PRO A 335 1.76 5.88 18.34
N GLY A 336 2.02 4.88 19.17
CA GLY A 336 1.44 3.55 19.03
C GLY A 336 0.18 3.31 19.87
N ASN A 337 -0.31 4.31 20.60
CA ASN A 337 -1.49 4.18 21.45
C ASN A 337 -2.72 3.79 20.62
N GLU A 338 -3.61 2.97 21.19
CA GLU A 338 -4.84 2.47 20.54
C GLU A 338 -4.59 1.57 19.31
N CYS A 339 -3.33 1.31 18.95
CA CYS A 339 -3.02 0.39 17.86
C CYS A 339 -3.47 -1.03 18.16
N GLY A 340 -3.79 -1.79 17.11
CA GLY A 340 -4.05 -3.21 17.29
C GLY A 340 -4.88 -3.81 16.18
N ASN A 341 -5.42 -4.98 16.50
CA ASN A 341 -6.27 -5.72 15.58
C ASN A 341 -7.63 -5.03 15.40
N ASN A 342 -8.09 -4.95 14.16
CA ASN A 342 -9.25 -4.17 13.69
C ASN A 342 -9.12 -2.65 13.80
N VAL A 343 -7.92 -2.12 14.00
CA VAL A 343 -7.64 -0.67 14.01
C VAL A 343 -6.54 -0.38 13.00
N ILE A 344 -6.77 0.55 12.07
CA ILE A 344 -5.73 1.08 11.20
C ILE A 344 -4.99 2.17 11.97
N CYS A 345 -3.71 1.96 12.24
CA CYS A 345 -2.90 2.93 12.95
C CYS A 345 -2.41 4.06 12.04
N ASN A 346 -2.56 5.30 12.50
CA ASN A 346 -1.96 6.44 11.83
C ASN A 346 -0.58 6.74 12.43
N ILE A 347 0.44 6.14 11.82
CA ILE A 347 1.82 6.27 12.26
C ILE A 347 2.47 7.42 11.49
N GLU A 348 2.40 8.62 12.06
CA GLU A 348 2.99 9.83 11.47
C GLU A 348 4.45 10.04 11.87
N THR A 349 4.89 9.39 12.94
CA THR A 349 6.22 9.54 13.52
C THR A 349 6.79 8.20 13.95
N MET A 350 8.10 8.19 14.22
CA MET A 350 8.81 7.08 14.84
C MET A 350 8.04 6.54 16.07
N VAL A 351 7.88 5.22 16.13
CA VAL A 351 7.18 4.54 17.22
C VAL A 351 8.20 3.82 18.09
N ARG A 352 8.49 4.36 19.28
CA ARG A 352 9.34 3.62 20.23
C ARG A 352 8.70 2.26 20.59
N GLY A 353 7.39 2.24 20.83
CA GLY A 353 6.68 1.02 21.21
C GLY A 353 7.25 0.39 22.48
N ILE A 354 7.39 -0.93 22.50
CA ILE A 354 7.98 -1.66 23.64
C ILE A 354 9.52 -1.58 23.69
N CYS A 355 10.17 -0.88 22.76
CA CYS A 355 11.62 -0.75 22.77
C CYS A 355 12.15 0.05 23.98
N PRO A 356 13.42 -0.15 24.36
CA PRO A 356 14.07 0.65 25.42
C PRO A 356 14.09 2.14 25.08
N GLU A 357 14.37 3.00 26.06
CA GLU A 357 14.50 4.45 25.79
C GLU A 357 15.70 4.71 24.85
N GLY A 358 15.51 5.58 23.85
CA GLY A 358 16.49 5.84 22.78
C GLY A 358 16.51 4.77 21.68
N TRP A 359 15.50 3.89 21.65
CA TRP A 359 15.31 2.86 20.63
C TRP A 359 13.85 2.80 20.21
N HIS A 360 13.62 2.37 18.96
CA HIS A 360 12.30 2.26 18.39
C HIS A 360 12.05 1.00 17.57
N LEU A 361 10.77 0.76 17.28
CA LEU A 361 10.33 -0.32 16.44
C LEU A 361 10.52 0.09 14.96
N PRO A 362 11.37 -0.63 14.19
CA PRO A 362 11.77 -0.22 12.86
C PRO A 362 10.60 -0.22 11.88
N SER A 363 10.57 0.75 10.97
CA SER A 363 9.66 0.79 9.83
C SER A 363 10.13 -0.14 8.69
N VAL A 364 9.26 -0.34 7.68
CA VAL A 364 9.63 -1.03 6.43
C VAL A 364 10.78 -0.31 5.73
N ALA A 365 10.72 1.02 5.63
CA ALA A 365 11.76 1.82 4.97
C ALA A 365 13.14 1.68 5.66
N GLU A 366 13.18 1.76 6.98
CA GLU A 366 14.43 1.55 7.74
C GLU A 366 14.94 0.11 7.59
N GLY A 367 14.02 -0.85 7.52
CA GLY A 367 14.35 -2.24 7.24
C GLY A 367 14.95 -2.46 5.85
N GLU A 368 14.41 -1.80 4.83
CA GLU A 368 14.92 -1.87 3.46
C GLU A 368 16.32 -1.28 3.35
N GLU A 369 16.59 -0.18 4.04
CA GLU A 369 17.94 0.41 4.12
C GLU A 369 18.96 -0.62 4.66
N LEU A 370 18.60 -1.37 5.71
CA LEU A 370 19.45 -2.45 6.24
C LEU A 370 19.71 -3.52 5.19
N VAL A 371 18.68 -4.00 4.48
CA VAL A 371 18.85 -5.07 3.47
C VAL A 371 19.73 -4.60 2.30
N VAL A 372 19.55 -3.35 1.86
CA VAL A 372 20.38 -2.74 0.81
C VAL A 372 21.84 -2.65 1.25
N ALA A 373 22.10 -2.28 2.51
CA ALA A 373 23.45 -2.17 3.04
C ALA A 373 24.20 -3.52 3.04
N VAL A 374 23.50 -4.66 3.18
CA VAL A 374 24.14 -5.96 3.41
C VAL A 374 24.14 -6.92 2.22
N ASP A 375 23.23 -6.78 1.24
CA ASP A 375 22.93 -7.87 0.30
C ASP A 375 23.30 -7.63 -1.18
N LYS A 376 24.08 -6.59 -1.53
CA LYS A 376 24.55 -6.29 -2.92
C LYS A 376 23.50 -6.51 -4.04
N GLY A 377 22.20 -6.36 -3.74
CA GLY A 377 21.09 -6.53 -4.68
C GLY A 377 20.37 -7.90 -4.73
N ALA A 378 20.68 -8.88 -3.87
CA ALA A 378 19.96 -10.16 -3.84
C ALA A 378 18.71 -10.17 -2.93
N HIS A 379 18.64 -9.26 -1.95
CA HIS A 379 17.50 -9.00 -1.05
C HIS A 379 16.89 -10.22 -0.32
N LYS A 380 17.65 -11.28 -0.06
CA LYS A 380 17.18 -12.46 0.68
C LYS A 380 17.48 -12.41 2.18
N GLY A 381 18.23 -11.41 2.64
CA GLY A 381 18.51 -11.18 4.08
C GLY A 381 19.33 -12.29 4.74
N THR A 382 19.85 -13.26 3.98
CA THR A 382 20.50 -14.44 4.54
C THR A 382 21.83 -14.14 5.23
N ALA A 383 22.47 -13.02 4.90
CA ALA A 383 23.67 -12.53 5.58
C ALA A 383 23.40 -11.98 7.00
N LEU A 384 22.12 -11.80 7.36
CA LEU A 384 21.70 -11.36 8.69
C LEU A 384 21.30 -12.52 9.61
N MET A 385 21.29 -13.76 9.09
CA MET A 385 20.92 -14.95 9.86
C MET A 385 21.96 -15.26 10.92
N ASP A 386 21.49 -15.57 12.14
CA ASP A 386 22.32 -16.16 13.20
C ASP A 386 23.09 -17.40 12.69
N SER A 387 24.32 -17.58 13.18
CA SER A 387 25.26 -18.58 12.64
C SER A 387 24.95 -20.03 13.03
N VAL A 388 24.18 -20.26 14.11
CA VAL A 388 24.04 -21.60 14.72
C VAL A 388 22.60 -22.05 14.84
N LEU A 389 21.66 -21.12 15.00
CA LEU A 389 20.31 -21.46 15.45
C LEU A 389 19.36 -21.99 14.37
N TRP A 390 19.76 -21.92 13.09
CA TRP A 390 18.90 -22.29 11.97
C TRP A 390 19.03 -23.77 11.60
N ASP A 391 17.88 -24.45 11.54
CA ASP A 391 17.81 -25.84 11.14
C ASP A 391 18.12 -25.97 9.64
N GLY A 392 19.03 -26.88 9.30
CA GLY A 392 19.39 -27.17 7.90
C GLY A 392 20.24 -26.10 7.21
N LYS A 393 20.70 -25.04 7.91
CA LYS A 393 21.62 -24.05 7.35
C LYS A 393 22.61 -23.53 8.37
N ILE A 394 23.89 -23.59 8.00
CA ILE A 394 24.96 -22.89 8.69
C ILE A 394 25.08 -21.51 8.03
N SER A 395 24.87 -20.45 8.81
CA SER A 395 25.16 -19.07 8.41
C SER A 395 26.50 -18.64 9.00
N THR A 396 27.16 -17.68 8.38
CA THR A 396 28.40 -17.09 8.91
C THR A 396 28.16 -15.84 9.75
N ASP A 397 26.91 -15.32 9.75
CA ASP A 397 26.51 -14.04 10.38
C ASP A 397 27.61 -12.95 10.28
N PRO A 398 28.05 -12.59 9.06
CA PRO A 398 29.21 -11.72 8.88
C PRO A 398 29.03 -10.34 9.53
N TYR A 399 27.79 -9.87 9.61
CA TYR A 399 27.45 -8.60 10.24
C TYR A 399 27.26 -8.71 11.76
N GLY A 400 27.14 -9.93 12.32
CA GLY A 400 26.82 -10.13 13.74
C GLY A 400 25.42 -9.66 14.11
N PHE A 401 24.51 -9.60 13.13
CA PHE A 401 23.13 -9.15 13.34
C PHE A 401 22.35 -10.18 14.17
N GLY A 402 22.69 -11.47 14.07
CA GLY A 402 22.07 -12.50 14.90
C GLY A 402 20.57 -12.64 14.66
N GLY A 403 20.11 -12.64 13.42
CA GLY A 403 18.71 -12.89 13.05
C GLY A 403 18.29 -14.29 13.46
N ARG A 404 17.56 -14.41 14.58
CA ARG A 404 17.26 -15.70 15.22
C ARG A 404 15.96 -16.31 14.68
N PRO A 405 15.90 -17.64 14.46
CA PRO A 405 14.69 -18.33 14.04
C PRO A 405 13.78 -18.63 15.24
N SER A 406 13.18 -17.58 15.81
CA SER A 406 12.35 -17.65 17.01
C SER A 406 11.01 -18.37 16.82
N GLY A 407 10.66 -18.72 15.58
CA GLY A 407 9.32 -19.19 15.24
C GLY A 407 8.27 -18.10 15.49
N LYS A 408 7.01 -18.52 15.57
CA LYS A 408 5.86 -17.63 15.79
C LYS A 408 4.88 -18.25 16.75
N ARG A 409 4.13 -17.39 17.45
CA ARG A 409 2.88 -17.75 18.11
C ARG A 409 1.72 -17.39 17.18
N LEU A 410 0.81 -18.32 16.94
CA LEU A 410 -0.39 -18.09 16.13
C LEU A 410 -1.50 -17.45 16.98
N ALA A 411 -2.55 -16.96 16.29
CA ALA A 411 -3.69 -16.30 16.94
C ALA A 411 -4.47 -17.25 17.88
N ASP A 412 -4.45 -18.56 17.61
CA ASP A 412 -5.04 -19.60 18.46
C ASP A 412 -4.15 -19.98 19.68
N GLY A 413 -2.97 -19.36 19.79
CA GLY A 413 -2.00 -19.58 20.86
C GLY A 413 -1.04 -20.75 20.64
N THR A 414 -1.15 -21.47 19.52
CA THR A 414 -0.18 -22.50 19.17
C THR A 414 1.13 -21.90 18.66
N TYR A 415 2.20 -22.68 18.66
CA TYR A 415 3.54 -22.26 18.25
C TYR A 415 4.03 -23.07 17.04
N ASN A 416 4.69 -22.41 16.09
CA ASN A 416 5.25 -23.09 14.92
C ASN A 416 6.56 -22.47 14.41
N TRP A 417 7.25 -23.23 13.54
CA TRP A 417 8.40 -22.79 12.75
C TRP A 417 9.66 -22.39 13.54
N LEU A 418 9.79 -22.83 14.80
CA LEU A 418 11.07 -22.70 15.52
C LEU A 418 12.21 -23.30 14.68
N GLY A 419 13.36 -22.63 14.65
CA GLY A 419 14.55 -23.12 13.93
C GLY A 419 14.54 -22.85 12.43
N VAL A 420 13.38 -22.61 11.80
CA VAL A 420 13.25 -22.42 10.34
C VAL A 420 12.61 -21.10 9.92
N ASP A 421 12.10 -20.33 10.87
CA ASP A 421 11.51 -19.01 10.63
C ASP A 421 11.96 -18.01 11.70
N GLY A 422 12.54 -16.91 11.25
CA GLY A 422 12.93 -15.77 12.06
C GLY A 422 12.16 -14.55 11.60
N SER A 423 11.21 -14.11 12.42
CA SER A 423 10.37 -12.96 12.11
C SER A 423 10.35 -11.97 13.27
N PHE A 424 10.42 -10.68 12.94
CA PHE A 424 10.21 -9.62 13.90
C PHE A 424 9.29 -8.53 13.36
N TRP A 425 8.62 -7.84 14.28
CA TRP A 425 7.69 -6.78 13.94
C TRP A 425 8.35 -5.56 13.31
N LEU A 426 7.64 -4.98 12.35
CA LEU A 426 7.88 -3.62 11.88
C LEU A 426 6.75 -2.72 12.39
N SER A 427 7.03 -1.43 12.55
CA SER A 427 6.04 -0.44 12.97
C SER A 427 5.07 -0.08 11.84
N THR A 428 5.50 -0.11 10.58
CA THR A 428 4.66 0.27 9.43
C THR A 428 3.34 -0.52 9.40
N GLU A 429 2.24 0.22 9.35
CA GLU A 429 0.88 -0.29 9.28
C GLU A 429 0.53 -0.75 7.85
N SER A 430 -0.28 -1.82 7.73
CA SER A 430 -0.83 -2.28 6.44
C SER A 430 -2.36 -2.13 6.39
N LYS A 431 -3.08 -2.93 7.18
CA LYS A 431 -4.56 -3.01 7.17
C LYS A 431 -5.08 -3.20 8.58
N HIS A 432 -6.39 -3.02 8.75
CA HIS A 432 -7.05 -3.14 10.06
C HIS A 432 -6.70 -4.47 10.79
N ARG A 433 -6.51 -5.59 10.10
CA ARG A 433 -6.15 -6.91 10.69
C ARG A 433 -4.70 -7.36 10.48
N THR A 434 -3.98 -6.73 9.57
CA THR A 434 -2.65 -7.17 9.16
C THR A 434 -1.65 -6.02 9.17
N THR A 435 -0.39 -6.36 9.38
CA THR A 435 0.71 -5.40 9.45
C THR A 435 1.95 -6.03 8.84
N TYR A 436 3.06 -5.32 8.84
CA TYR A 436 4.29 -5.80 8.24
C TYR A 436 5.24 -6.45 9.26
N GLN A 437 5.93 -7.49 8.79
CA GLN A 437 7.03 -8.13 9.50
C GLN A 437 8.27 -8.13 8.60
N ALA A 438 9.43 -8.12 9.24
CA ALA A 438 10.66 -8.63 8.63
C ALA A 438 10.69 -10.15 8.86
N ARG A 439 11.02 -10.92 7.83
CA ARG A 439 11.03 -12.39 7.94
C ARG A 439 12.12 -13.00 7.08
N ILE A 440 12.86 -13.93 7.67
CA ILE A 440 13.72 -14.88 6.98
C ILE A 440 13.13 -16.28 7.22
N PHE A 441 13.03 -17.10 6.18
CA PHE A 441 12.40 -18.40 6.26
C PHE A 441 12.92 -19.38 5.20
N ASN A 442 12.80 -20.67 5.48
CA ASN A 442 13.00 -21.73 4.50
C ASN A 442 11.65 -22.16 3.90
N TYR A 443 11.57 -22.24 2.58
CA TYR A 443 10.41 -22.75 1.86
C TYR A 443 10.88 -23.57 0.65
N ASN A 444 10.45 -24.82 0.55
CA ASN A 444 10.85 -25.76 -0.51
C ASN A 444 12.38 -25.83 -0.70
N ASP A 445 13.13 -25.97 0.40
CA ASP A 445 14.60 -25.99 0.42
C ASP A 445 15.28 -24.69 -0.04
N GLU A 446 14.52 -23.63 -0.28
CA GLU A 446 15.04 -22.30 -0.61
C GLU A 446 14.91 -21.32 0.55
N TRP A 447 15.99 -20.60 0.81
CA TRP A 447 16.03 -19.54 1.81
C TRP A 447 15.56 -18.23 1.22
N ASN A 448 14.55 -17.66 1.86
CA ASN A 448 13.89 -16.43 1.46
C ASN A 448 13.97 -15.43 2.60
N GLY A 449 14.03 -14.16 2.27
CA GLY A 449 13.91 -13.09 3.25
C GLY A 449 13.32 -11.86 2.59
N ALA A 450 12.59 -11.09 3.37
CA ALA A 450 12.00 -9.84 2.93
C ALA A 450 11.68 -8.96 4.15
N MET A 451 11.74 -7.65 3.91
CA MET A 451 11.11 -6.64 4.75
C MET A 451 9.71 -6.39 4.19
N GLY A 452 8.74 -6.04 5.02
CA GLY A 452 7.40 -5.70 4.52
C GLY A 452 6.53 -6.89 4.13
N LEU A 453 6.72 -8.09 4.70
CA LEU A 453 5.77 -9.18 4.47
C LEU A 453 4.52 -9.03 5.36
N GLU A 454 3.34 -9.01 4.74
CA GLU A 454 2.08 -8.87 5.45
C GLU A 454 1.81 -10.06 6.40
N THR A 455 1.32 -9.79 7.60
CA THR A 455 0.98 -10.81 8.60
C THR A 455 -0.06 -10.34 9.60
N ASP A 456 -0.74 -11.29 10.25
CA ASP A 456 -1.83 -11.02 11.19
C ASP A 456 -1.33 -10.40 12.49
N LYS A 457 -1.94 -9.28 12.91
CA LYS A 457 -1.57 -8.51 14.12
C LYS A 457 -1.68 -9.31 15.43
N ASN A 458 -2.48 -10.38 15.44
CA ASN A 458 -2.69 -11.25 16.62
C ASN A 458 -1.62 -12.34 16.77
N ARG A 459 -0.70 -12.47 15.82
CA ARG A 459 0.45 -13.37 15.98
C ARG A 459 1.39 -12.84 17.06
N GLY A 460 2.20 -13.72 17.63
CA GLY A 460 3.35 -13.33 18.45
C GLY A 460 4.62 -13.46 17.64
N LEU A 461 5.30 -12.34 17.37
CA LEU A 461 6.61 -12.30 16.72
C LEU A 461 7.64 -11.66 17.65
N ALA A 462 8.92 -11.84 17.32
CA ALA A 462 9.98 -11.16 18.04
C ALA A 462 9.92 -9.63 17.82
N VAL A 463 10.57 -8.89 18.71
CA VAL A 463 10.83 -7.46 18.55
C VAL A 463 12.33 -7.26 18.45
N ARG A 464 12.77 -6.42 17.54
CA ARG A 464 14.17 -6.03 17.38
C ARG A 464 14.22 -4.53 17.10
N CYS A 465 14.85 -3.80 18.01
CA CYS A 465 14.79 -2.34 18.00
C CYS A 465 15.95 -1.74 17.21
N LEU A 466 15.69 -0.56 16.65
CA LEU A 466 16.64 0.31 15.99
C LEU A 466 16.89 1.54 16.89
N LYS A 467 18.12 2.05 16.94
CA LYS A 467 18.47 3.21 17.76
C LYS A 467 18.05 4.51 17.07
N ASP A 468 17.59 5.48 17.85
CA ASP A 468 17.13 6.81 17.39
C ASP A 468 18.24 7.69 16.80
#